data_AF-A0A9D1C065-F1
#
_entry.id   AF-A0A9D1C065-F1
#
_cell.length_a   1.000
_cell.length_b   1.000
_cell.length_c   1.000
_cell.angle_alpha   90.00
_cell.angle_beta   90.00
_cell.angle_gamma   90.00
#
_symmetry.space_group_name_H-M   'P 1'
#
loop_
_entity.id
_entity.type
_entity.pdbx_description
1 polymer ?
#
loop_
_entity_poly.entity_id
_entity_poly.type
_entity_poly.pdbx_seq_one_letter_code
_entity_poly.pdbx_strand_id
1 'polypeptide(L)' 'MSRAFNFSAGPAMLPEAVMRKAESEFLDWNNTGMSVMEMSHRSKEYMSVAHQMEAD' A
#
# COMPACT_ATOMS: atom_id res chain seq x y z
N MET A 1 -7.23 -19.19 -12.83
CA MET A 1 -8.16 -19.32 -11.68
C MET A 1 -9.09 -18.12 -11.67
N SER A 2 -10.39 -18.31 -11.41
CA SER A 2 -11.34 -17.20 -11.25
C SER A 2 -11.21 -16.59 -9.86
N ARG A 3 -11.21 -15.25 -9.77
CA ARG A 3 -11.25 -14.53 -8.50
C ARG A 3 -12.59 -14.78 -7.79
N ALA A 4 -12.56 -15.07 -6.48
CA ALA A 4 -13.77 -15.25 -5.69
C ALA A 4 -14.50 -13.92 -5.47
N PHE A 5 -15.84 -13.96 -5.42
CA PHE A 5 -16.65 -12.83 -4.99
C PHE A 5 -16.63 -12.74 -3.47
N ASN A 6 -16.06 -11.66 -2.93
CA ASN A 6 -15.94 -11.45 -1.50
C ASN A 6 -16.93 -10.37 -1.03
N PHE A 7 -17.99 -10.80 -0.34
CA PHE A 7 -19.05 -9.95 0.24
C PHE A 7 -18.90 -9.77 1.76
N SER A 8 -17.70 -9.95 2.30
CA SER A 8 -17.45 -9.82 3.74
C SER A 8 -17.77 -8.41 4.24
N ALA A 9 -18.38 -8.30 5.42
CA ALA A 9 -18.74 -7.02 6.04
C ALA A 9 -17.52 -6.26 6.61
N GLY A 10 -16.40 -6.93 6.85
CA GLY A 10 -15.18 -6.34 7.40
C GLY A 10 -14.28 -7.37 8.12
N PRO A 11 -12.96 -7.42 7.83
CA PRO A 11 -12.28 -6.82 6.68
C PRO A 11 -12.90 -7.27 5.34
N ALA A 12 -12.87 -6.40 4.32
CA ALA A 12 -13.60 -6.59 3.07
C ALA A 12 -12.67 -6.69 1.85
N MET A 13 -13.26 -6.81 0.65
CA MET A 13 -12.49 -6.86 -0.60
C MET A 13 -11.72 -5.56 -0.85
N LEU A 14 -10.43 -5.70 -1.17
CA LEU A 14 -9.62 -4.61 -1.72
C LEU A 14 -9.66 -4.62 -3.27
N PRO A 15 -9.60 -3.45 -3.92
CA PRO A 15 -9.44 -3.35 -5.38
C PRO A 15 -8.18 -4.09 -5.86
N GLU A 16 -8.30 -4.85 -6.94
CA GLU A 16 -7.18 -5.64 -7.46
C GLU A 16 -5.98 -4.78 -7.85
N ALA A 17 -6.21 -3.64 -8.50
CA ALA A 17 -5.16 -2.72 -8.92
C ALA A 17 -4.31 -2.23 -7.74
N VAL A 18 -4.93 -1.99 -6.58
CA VAL A 18 -4.23 -1.55 -5.36
C VAL A 18 -3.35 -2.67 -4.80
N MET A 19 -3.88 -3.91 -4.74
CA MET A 19 -3.11 -5.06 -4.28
C MET A 19 -1.93 -5.36 -5.21
N ARG A 20 -2.12 -5.23 -6.54
CA ARG A 20 -1.04 -5.40 -7.52
C ARG A 20 0.05 -4.36 -7.38
N LYS A 21 -0.32 -3.10 -7.13
CA LYS A 21 0.64 -2.03 -6.87
C LYS A 21 1.44 -2.30 -5.59
N ALA A 22 0.75 -2.66 -4.51
CA ALA A 22 1.39 -3.00 -3.24
C ALA A 22 2.33 -4.22 -3.38
N GLU A 23 1.94 -5.24 -4.14
CA GLU A 23 2.78 -6.38 -4.50
C GLU A 23 4.05 -5.95 -5.24
N SER A 24 3.92 -5.11 -6.28
CA SER A 24 5.07 -4.68 -7.10
C SER A 24 6.07 -3.80 -6.35
N GLU A 25 5.62 -3.03 -5.37
CA GLU A 25 6.44 -2.09 -4.59
C GLU A 25 6.81 -2.67 -3.21
N PHE A 26 6.50 -3.94 -2.94
CA PHE A 26 6.56 -4.49 -1.58
C PHE A 26 7.97 -4.48 -0.98
N LEU A 27 8.99 -4.80 -1.80
CA LEU A 27 10.39 -4.90 -1.37
C LEU A 27 11.20 -3.62 -1.61
N ASP A 28 10.79 -2.81 -2.58
CA ASP A 28 11.43 -1.53 -2.88
C ASP A 28 10.33 -0.51 -3.18
N TRP A 29 9.99 0.25 -2.16
CA TRP A 29 9.01 1.30 -2.29
C TRP A 29 9.68 2.55 -2.85
N ASN A 30 9.24 2.99 -4.03
CA ASN A 30 9.66 4.24 -4.66
C ASN A 30 11.19 4.37 -4.88
N ASN A 31 11.88 3.27 -5.19
CA ASN A 31 13.34 3.21 -5.39
C ASN A 31 14.15 3.65 -4.15
N THR A 32 13.62 3.44 -2.95
CA THR A 32 14.31 3.72 -1.69
C THR A 32 15.26 2.59 -1.31
N GLY A 33 15.17 1.44 -1.97
CA GLY A 33 15.93 0.23 -1.66
C GLY A 33 15.40 -0.51 -0.43
N MET A 34 14.19 -0.16 0.05
CA MET A 34 13.55 -0.78 1.20
C MET A 34 12.03 -0.78 1.09
N SER A 35 11.37 -1.66 1.85
CA SER A 35 9.91 -1.69 1.93
C SER A 35 9.39 -0.46 2.66
N VAL A 36 8.19 0.01 2.30
CA VAL A 36 7.46 1.04 3.08
C VAL A 36 7.30 0.64 4.55
N MET A 37 7.23 -0.66 4.83
CA MET A 37 7.10 -1.21 6.18
C MET A 37 8.39 -1.10 7.02
N GLU A 38 9.54 -0.91 6.37
CA GLU A 38 10.85 -0.78 7.03
C GLU A 38 11.23 0.70 7.25
N MET A 39 10.47 1.63 6.65
CA MET A 39 10.78 3.06 6.71
C MET A 39 10.46 3.65 8.10
N SER A 40 11.28 4.59 8.53
CA SER A 40 10.94 5.41 9.70
C SER A 40 9.68 6.23 9.42
N HIS A 41 8.71 6.19 10.33
CA HIS A 41 7.50 7.03 10.25
C HIS A 41 7.81 8.54 10.29
N ARG A 42 9.04 8.95 10.62
CA ARG A 42 9.51 10.34 10.60
C ARG A 42 10.37 10.67 9.39
N SER A 43 10.63 9.70 8.51
CA SER A 43 11.35 9.93 7.26
C SER A 43 10.56 10.89 6.36
N LYS A 44 11.26 11.65 5.52
CA LYS A 44 10.59 12.61 4.62
C LYS A 44 9.68 11.89 3.63
N GLU A 45 10.11 10.71 3.22
CA GLU A 45 9.46 9.80 2.31
C GLU A 45 8.15 9.26 2.88
N TYR A 46 8.14 8.78 4.13
CA TYR A 46 6.90 8.33 4.76
C TYR A 46 5.95 9.51 5.07
N MET A 47 6.51 10.62 5.57
CA MET A 47 5.71 11.80 5.92
C MET A 47 5.03 12.42 4.70
N SER A 48 5.66 12.38 3.51
CA SER A 48 5.02 12.89 2.30
C SER A 48 3.77 12.08 1.92
N VAL A 49 3.81 10.76 2.05
CA VAL A 49 2.65 9.87 1.84
C VAL A 49 1.58 10.14 2.89
N ALA A 50 1.96 10.24 4.17
CA ALA A 50 1.00 10.51 5.24
C ALA A 50 0.24 11.83 5.03
N HIS A 51 0.94 12.90 4.67
CA HIS A 51 0.30 14.19 4.35
C HIS A 51 -0.56 14.13 3.10
N GLN A 52 -0.14 13.39 2.07
CA GLN A 52 -0.95 13.20 0.87
C GLN A 52 -2.27 12.50 1.21
N MET A 53 -2.23 11.44 2.03
CA MET A 53 -3.42 10.68 2.44
C MET A 53 -4.38 11.48 3.32
N GLU A 54 -3.89 12.43 4.11
CA GLU A 54 -4.73 13.31 4.93
C GLU A 54 -5.43 14.40 4.11
N ALA A 55 -4.85 14.78 2.98
CA ALA A 55 -5.38 15.82 2.10
C ALA A 55 -6.43 15.32 1.08
N ASP A 56 -6.42 14.01 0.77
CA ASP A 56 -7.38 13.34 -0.10
C ASP A 56 -8.74 13.10 0.58
#